data_AF-A0A7V0YVY9-F1
#
_entry.id   AF-A0A7V0YVY9-F1
#
_cell.length_a   1.000
_cell.length_b   1.000
_cell.length_c   1.000
_cell.angle_alpha   90.00
_cell.angle_beta   90.00
_cell.angle_gamma   90.00
#
_symmetry.space_group_name_H-M   'P 1'
#
loop_
_entity.id
_entity.type
_entity.pdbx_description
1 polymer ?
#
loop_
_entity_poly.entity_id
_entity_poly.type
_entity_poly.pdbx_seq_one_letter_code
_entity_poly.pdbx_strand_id
1 'polypeptide(L)'
;MDIKSLITHILRRTREDFKVSSLLIACVFISLFFISQLADCAVYDPLGNKIFEGSGESLYTIDATYGLIEGDSETTRAKKFREVLSGATYVGFPIGDPRDPGRLTHIIGVGSFPTVFSSLTLSQRQSDAIGWSLIFPSSRGRITTFISKLTSSSLSNEDKKMITTSDWYMIGIRGEANLGVWDISVNDHKFSMPFPKLGIGYANKYFTNYTLNRTSNPFSGVVEHNPPEFLYLKFRDGSPENPDGAKVFRVKLWINGRLEYNFASGREPPGVLIDPGKSLDDGQSRWVDNDGYFIYRFFIPNSSETESAKFELDITNDYVVELSADGKTYRTVLSAEGNVTDESNRQWESFYYGESLGKSTLGVDMSMTLLGVALKAERSWLLQNWQFPSYKGKRSHESASAWFIDANRPWGPLMLAGEYTYIGPFYNASDFVAANDYGGTYLDPSEPFLPKVAT
;
A
#
# COMPACT_ATOMS: atom_id res chain seq x y z
N MET A 1 -27.22 -5.95 26.00
CA MET A 1 -25.92 -5.32 25.68
C MET A 1 -26.05 -4.76 24.27
N ASP A 2 -26.08 -3.43 24.15
CA ASP A 2 -26.52 -2.74 22.94
C ASP A 2 -25.45 -2.83 21.82
N ILE A 3 -25.85 -3.28 20.64
CA ILE A 3 -24.99 -3.49 19.46
C ILE A 3 -24.33 -2.17 19.04
N LYS A 4 -24.99 -1.03 19.25
CA LYS A 4 -24.37 0.29 19.03
C LYS A 4 -23.20 0.55 19.98
N SER A 5 -23.33 0.16 21.25
CA SER A 5 -22.26 0.30 22.24
C SER A 5 -21.05 -0.59 21.92
N LEU A 6 -21.27 -1.80 21.41
CA LEU A 6 -20.20 -2.72 21.01
C LEU A 6 -19.43 -2.22 19.77
N ILE A 7 -20.13 -1.68 18.76
CA ILE A 7 -19.52 -1.14 17.54
C ILE A 7 -18.75 0.15 17.82
N THR A 8 -19.26 1.04 18.68
CA THR A 8 -18.54 2.26 19.07
C THR A 8 -17.31 1.95 19.95
N HIS A 9 -17.34 0.89 20.75
CA HIS A 9 -16.18 0.46 21.54
C HIS A 9 -15.08 -0.19 20.68
N ILE A 10 -15.46 -0.94 19.63
CA ILE A 10 -14.51 -1.52 18.67
C ILE A 10 -13.88 -0.43 17.79
N LEU A 11 -14.65 0.56 17.33
CA LEU A 11 -14.15 1.65 16.48
C LEU A 11 -13.33 2.71 17.22
N ARG A 12 -13.55 2.88 18.54
CA ARG A 12 -12.78 3.83 19.36
C ARG A 12 -11.46 3.24 19.87
N ARG A 13 -11.37 1.90 20.02
CA ARG A 13 -10.15 1.22 20.49
C ARG A 13 -9.12 0.98 19.38
N THR A 14 -9.54 0.92 18.11
CA THR A 14 -8.64 0.81 16.95
C THR A 14 -7.80 2.06 16.66
N ARG A 15 -8.12 3.20 17.30
CA ARG A 15 -7.34 4.45 17.14
C ARG A 15 -6.14 4.55 18.09
N GLU A 16 -6.09 3.76 19.18
CA GLU A 16 -5.03 3.83 20.20
C GLU A 16 -4.11 2.60 20.26
N ASP A 17 -4.46 1.47 19.65
CA ASP A 17 -3.70 0.20 19.75
C ASP A 17 -2.74 -0.09 18.56
N PHE A 18 -2.40 0.91 17.73
CA PHE A 18 -1.46 0.71 16.61
C PHE A 18 -0.01 0.40 17.04
N LYS A 19 0.30 0.46 18.35
CA LYS A 19 1.58 -0.02 18.92
C LYS A 19 1.68 -1.55 19.01
N VAL A 20 0.58 -2.28 18.81
CA VAL A 20 0.57 -3.77 18.88
C VAL A 20 1.00 -4.40 17.55
N SER A 21 0.98 -3.67 16.44
CA SER A 21 1.32 -4.20 15.10
C SER A 21 2.78 -4.64 14.98
N SER A 22 3.70 -3.98 15.69
CA SER A 22 5.12 -4.34 15.70
C SER A 22 5.42 -5.62 16.48
N LEU A 23 4.63 -5.97 17.49
CA LEU A 23 4.87 -7.15 18.32
C LEU A 23 4.36 -8.45 17.67
N LEU A 24 3.20 -8.38 16.99
CA LEU A 24 2.64 -9.54 16.28
C LEU A 24 3.45 -9.89 15.01
N ILE A 25 4.00 -8.87 14.35
CA ILE A 25 4.94 -9.02 13.23
C ILE A 25 6.29 -9.56 13.77
N ALA A 26 6.80 -9.04 14.89
CA ALA A 26 8.05 -9.54 15.48
C ALA A 26 8.01 -11.04 15.84
N CYS A 27 6.88 -11.58 16.30
CA CYS A 27 6.76 -13.01 16.63
C CYS A 27 6.81 -13.94 15.41
N VAL A 28 6.43 -13.48 14.22
CA VAL A 28 6.55 -14.24 12.95
C VAL A 28 7.96 -14.10 12.35
N PHE A 29 8.70 -13.03 12.69
CA PHE A 29 10.03 -12.76 12.14
C PHE A 29 11.20 -13.27 13.00
N ILE A 30 11.01 -13.52 14.30
CA ILE A 30 12.04 -14.14 15.15
C ILE A 30 12.38 -15.57 14.68
N SER A 31 11.48 -16.25 13.95
CA SER A 31 11.79 -17.52 13.28
C SER A 31 12.56 -17.39 11.96
N LEU A 32 12.69 -16.18 11.39
CA LEU A 32 13.36 -15.95 10.11
C LEU A 32 14.78 -15.36 10.24
N PHE A 33 15.20 -14.94 11.44
CA PHE A 33 16.44 -14.17 11.63
C PHE A 33 17.68 -14.98 12.09
N PHE A 34 17.61 -16.31 12.10
CA PHE A 34 18.71 -17.17 12.59
C PHE A 34 19.27 -18.12 11.52
N ILE A 35 19.56 -17.66 10.29
CA ILE A 35 20.36 -18.48 9.36
C ILE A 35 21.29 -17.59 8.54
N SER A 36 22.47 -17.31 9.09
CA SER A 36 23.62 -16.91 8.29
C SER A 36 24.90 -17.41 8.97
N GLN A 37 25.29 -18.65 8.67
CA GLN A 37 26.68 -19.06 8.73
C GLN A 37 27.03 -19.91 7.51
N LEU A 38 28.22 -19.62 6.99
CA LEU A 38 28.80 -20.07 5.73
C LEU A 38 28.98 -21.59 5.65
N ALA A 39 28.88 -22.08 4.41
CA ALA A 39 29.43 -23.33 3.88
C ALA A 39 28.81 -24.65 4.39
N ASP A 40 27.68 -25.03 3.79
CA ASP A 40 27.51 -26.26 2.99
C ASP A 40 26.17 -26.12 2.26
N CYS A 41 26.02 -26.62 1.03
CA CYS A 41 24.82 -26.41 0.20
C CYS A 41 23.68 -27.34 0.67
N ALA A 42 23.25 -27.18 1.92
CA ALA A 42 22.18 -27.90 2.56
C ALA A 42 20.98 -26.97 2.69
N VAL A 43 19.90 -27.29 2.00
CA VAL A 43 18.62 -26.57 2.12
C VAL A 43 17.93 -27.11 3.36
N TYR A 44 17.61 -26.24 4.31
CA TYR A 44 16.88 -26.58 5.53
C TYR A 44 15.46 -26.01 5.46
N ASP A 45 14.48 -26.72 6.02
CA ASP A 45 13.12 -26.21 6.18
C ASP A 45 13.10 -25.11 7.24
N PRO A 46 11.98 -24.36 7.36
CA PRO A 46 11.83 -23.32 8.38
C PRO A 46 11.95 -23.82 9.84
N LEU A 47 12.03 -25.14 10.07
CA LEU A 47 12.21 -25.78 11.36
C LEU A 47 13.65 -26.31 11.57
N GLY A 48 14.55 -26.05 10.61
CA GLY A 48 15.95 -26.50 10.67
C GLY A 48 16.17 -27.95 10.24
N ASN A 49 15.19 -28.61 9.61
CA ASN A 49 15.35 -29.95 9.07
C ASN A 49 15.98 -29.89 7.66
N LYS A 50 16.98 -30.72 7.39
CA LYS A 50 17.62 -30.78 6.08
C LYS A 50 16.62 -31.35 5.06
N ILE A 51 16.17 -30.53 4.10
CA ILE A 51 15.17 -30.92 3.08
C ILE A 51 15.80 -31.75 1.96
N PHE A 52 17.07 -31.47 1.64
CA PHE A 52 17.78 -32.16 0.56
C PHE A 52 19.20 -32.55 1.01
N GLU A 53 19.52 -33.85 0.91
CA GLU A 53 20.91 -34.33 0.83
C GLU A 53 21.27 -34.47 -0.66
N GLY A 54 21.98 -33.50 -1.22
CA GLY A 54 22.47 -33.61 -2.60
C GLY A 54 22.98 -32.30 -3.19
N SER A 55 23.93 -32.42 -4.12
CA SER A 55 24.42 -31.34 -4.99
C SER A 55 23.30 -30.89 -5.93
N GLY A 56 22.57 -29.83 -5.57
CA GLY A 56 21.58 -29.18 -6.41
C GLY A 56 22.16 -27.95 -7.12
N GLU A 57 21.73 -27.70 -8.36
CA GLU A 57 21.98 -26.44 -9.05
C GLU A 57 20.94 -25.40 -8.58
N SER A 58 21.38 -24.22 -8.12
CA SER A 58 20.45 -23.13 -7.81
C SER A 58 19.90 -22.56 -9.11
N LEU A 59 18.58 -22.65 -9.30
CA LEU A 59 17.89 -22.16 -10.49
C LEU A 59 17.28 -20.77 -10.29
N TYR A 60 17.18 -20.30 -9.04
CA TYR A 60 16.61 -19.02 -8.68
C TYR A 60 17.18 -18.53 -7.34
N THR A 61 17.71 -17.31 -7.32
CA THR A 61 18.25 -16.69 -6.10
C THR A 61 17.70 -15.28 -5.97
N ILE A 62 17.21 -14.95 -4.77
CA ILE A 62 17.00 -13.58 -4.30
C ILE A 62 17.78 -13.49 -2.99
N ASP A 63 18.85 -12.71 -2.99
CA ASP A 63 19.71 -12.49 -1.82
C ASP A 63 19.89 -10.99 -1.57
N ALA A 64 20.14 -10.62 -0.32
CA ALA A 64 20.40 -9.26 0.11
C ALA A 64 21.43 -9.25 1.24
N THR A 65 22.60 -8.68 0.97
CA THR A 65 23.64 -8.44 1.96
C THR A 65 23.58 -7.00 2.41
N TYR A 66 23.57 -6.81 3.73
CA TYR A 66 23.48 -5.53 4.37
C TYR A 66 24.82 -5.20 5.03
N GLY A 67 25.44 -4.06 4.71
CA GLY A 67 26.78 -3.73 5.24
C GLY A 67 27.09 -2.25 5.36
N LEU A 68 28.09 -1.94 6.20
CA LEU A 68 28.53 -0.58 6.55
C LEU A 68 29.38 0.09 5.45
N ILE A 69 30.05 -0.71 4.62
CA ILE A 69 30.98 -0.29 3.56
C ILE A 69 30.42 -0.70 2.19
N GLU A 70 29.91 -1.93 2.08
CA GLU A 70 29.27 -2.49 0.89
C GLU A 70 28.02 -3.25 1.32
N GLY A 71 26.92 -3.05 0.60
CA GLY A 71 25.69 -3.81 0.73
C GLY A 71 24.97 -3.79 -0.60
N ASP A 72 24.49 -4.95 -1.01
CA ASP A 72 23.86 -5.18 -2.30
C ASP A 72 22.78 -6.26 -2.22
N SER A 73 21.88 -6.25 -3.19
CA SER A 73 21.02 -7.39 -3.48
C SER A 73 21.44 -8.05 -4.76
N GLU A 74 21.49 -9.37 -4.70
CA GLU A 74 21.70 -10.24 -5.85
C GLU A 74 20.39 -10.89 -6.26
N THR A 75 20.09 -10.89 -7.55
CA THR A 75 18.99 -11.67 -8.11
C THR A 75 19.43 -12.39 -9.36
N THR A 76 19.18 -13.70 -9.42
CA THR A 76 19.46 -14.55 -10.58
C THR A 76 18.30 -15.51 -10.83
N ARG A 77 18.01 -15.74 -12.11
CA ARG A 77 17.04 -16.73 -12.58
C ARG A 77 17.61 -17.47 -13.77
N ALA A 78 17.84 -18.76 -13.64
CA ALA A 78 18.29 -19.60 -14.74
C ALA A 78 17.12 -19.90 -15.68
N LYS A 79 17.33 -19.93 -16.99
CA LYS A 79 16.28 -20.35 -17.95
C LYS A 79 15.72 -21.74 -17.65
N LYS A 80 16.60 -22.64 -17.20
CA LYS A 80 16.28 -24.01 -16.77
C LYS A 80 15.25 -24.05 -15.63
N PHE A 81 15.10 -22.99 -14.85
CA PHE A 81 14.04 -22.85 -13.85
C PHE A 81 12.64 -23.11 -14.45
N ARG A 82 12.35 -22.54 -15.62
CA ARG A 82 11.05 -22.72 -16.29
C ARG A 82 10.86 -24.13 -16.83
N GLU A 83 11.93 -24.72 -17.34
CA GLU A 83 11.94 -26.08 -17.88
C GLU A 83 11.63 -27.09 -16.77
N VAL A 84 12.30 -26.95 -15.61
CA VAL A 84 12.12 -27.84 -14.45
C VAL A 84 10.72 -27.77 -13.88
N LEU A 85 10.13 -26.58 -13.79
CA LEU A 85 8.76 -26.44 -13.30
C LEU A 85 7.70 -26.75 -14.37
N SER A 86 8.08 -27.10 -15.59
CA SER A 86 7.15 -27.38 -16.70
C SER A 86 6.09 -26.27 -16.90
N GLY A 87 6.51 -25.01 -16.69
CA GLY A 87 5.61 -23.84 -16.74
C GLY A 87 4.73 -23.63 -15.49
N ALA A 88 4.77 -24.51 -14.49
CA ALA A 88 4.18 -24.22 -13.18
C ALA A 88 5.02 -23.15 -12.45
N THR A 89 4.37 -22.37 -11.61
CA THR A 89 5.02 -21.34 -10.78
C THR A 89 4.95 -21.67 -9.30
N TYR A 90 4.51 -22.89 -8.97
CA TYR A 90 4.33 -23.35 -7.60
C TYR A 90 4.55 -24.86 -7.44
N VAL A 91 4.91 -25.25 -6.22
CA VAL A 91 4.99 -26.64 -5.76
C VAL A 91 4.04 -26.80 -4.58
N GLY A 92 3.13 -27.78 -4.69
CA GLY A 92 2.17 -28.10 -3.63
C GLY A 92 2.53 -29.41 -2.93
N PHE A 93 2.45 -29.45 -1.60
CA PHE A 93 2.61 -30.68 -0.84
C PHE A 93 1.63 -30.73 0.34
N PRO A 94 0.84 -31.82 0.46
CA PRO A 94 -0.04 -32.04 1.60
C PRO A 94 0.73 -32.59 2.80
N ILE A 95 0.34 -32.20 4.01
CA ILE A 95 0.90 -32.67 5.29
C ILE A 95 -0.18 -33.46 6.04
N GLY A 96 0.11 -34.73 6.34
CA GLY A 96 -0.78 -35.62 7.10
C GLY A 96 -1.05 -36.96 6.39
N ASP A 97 -1.94 -37.77 6.97
CA ASP A 97 -2.33 -39.06 6.39
C ASP A 97 -2.91 -38.83 4.98
N PRO A 98 -2.41 -39.52 3.94
CA PRO A 98 -2.96 -39.44 2.59
C PRO A 98 -4.44 -39.78 2.46
N ARG A 99 -5.00 -40.50 3.44
CA ARG A 99 -6.42 -40.88 3.51
C ARG A 99 -7.29 -39.82 4.19
N ASP A 100 -6.69 -38.83 4.85
CA ASP A 100 -7.42 -37.75 5.50
C ASP A 100 -7.78 -36.64 4.48
N PRO A 101 -9.06 -36.44 4.12
CA PRO A 101 -9.48 -35.37 3.23
C PRO A 101 -9.31 -33.97 3.85
N GLY A 102 -9.12 -33.88 5.17
CA GLY A 102 -8.93 -32.64 5.93
C GLY A 102 -7.50 -32.14 6.04
N ARG A 103 -6.54 -32.82 5.40
CA ARG A 103 -5.10 -32.56 5.57
C ARG A 103 -4.67 -31.16 5.11
N LEU A 104 -3.80 -30.53 5.89
CA LEU A 104 -3.19 -29.24 5.58
C LEU A 104 -2.43 -29.33 4.26
N THR A 105 -2.54 -28.33 3.39
CA THR A 105 -1.80 -28.28 2.13
C THR A 105 -0.95 -27.02 2.06
N HIS A 106 0.34 -27.19 1.80
CA HIS A 106 1.29 -26.11 1.57
C HIS A 106 1.44 -25.91 0.06
N ILE A 107 1.44 -24.67 -0.39
CA ILE A 107 1.78 -24.29 -1.76
C ILE A 107 2.87 -23.24 -1.69
N ILE A 108 4.03 -23.54 -2.25
CA ILE A 108 5.15 -22.60 -2.37
C ILE A 108 5.20 -22.13 -3.81
N GLY A 109 4.96 -20.83 -4.04
CA GLY A 109 5.11 -20.19 -5.34
C GLY A 109 6.48 -19.54 -5.46
N VAL A 110 7.13 -19.64 -6.62
CA VAL A 110 8.43 -19.01 -6.89
C VAL A 110 8.46 -18.40 -8.29
N GLY A 111 9.05 -17.22 -8.41
CA GLY A 111 9.16 -16.48 -9.66
C GLY A 111 7.95 -15.57 -9.87
N SER A 112 7.27 -15.73 -11.00
CA SER A 112 6.30 -14.74 -11.48
C SER A 112 4.87 -15.29 -11.37
N PHE A 113 4.07 -14.76 -10.45
CA PHE A 113 2.69 -15.22 -10.24
C PHE A 113 1.74 -14.06 -9.92
N PRO A 114 0.46 -14.16 -10.32
CA PRO A 114 -0.56 -13.21 -9.89
C PRO A 114 -0.83 -13.36 -8.39
N THR A 115 -0.84 -12.25 -7.67
CA THR A 115 -1.30 -12.19 -6.29
C THR A 115 -2.56 -11.35 -6.22
N VAL A 116 -3.65 -11.99 -5.80
CA VAL A 116 -4.95 -11.34 -5.62
C VAL A 116 -5.40 -11.57 -4.19
N PHE A 117 -5.53 -10.48 -3.45
CA PHE A 117 -6.20 -10.46 -2.16
C PHE A 117 -7.66 -10.04 -2.32
N SER A 118 -7.90 -8.87 -2.89
CA SER A 118 -9.24 -8.33 -3.14
C SER A 118 -9.16 -7.14 -4.09
N SER A 119 -10.30 -6.60 -4.51
CA SER A 119 -10.38 -5.60 -5.59
C SER A 119 -9.73 -4.27 -5.23
N LEU A 120 -9.81 -3.84 -3.96
CA LEU A 120 -9.23 -2.58 -3.51
C LEU A 120 -7.88 -2.76 -2.79
N THR A 121 -7.52 -3.96 -2.35
CA THR A 121 -6.36 -4.16 -1.46
C THR A 121 -5.09 -4.56 -2.20
N LEU A 122 -5.15 -5.64 -2.99
CA LEU A 122 -4.03 -6.11 -3.80
C LEU A 122 -4.57 -7.00 -4.91
N SER A 123 -4.28 -6.63 -6.14
CA SER A 123 -4.55 -7.42 -7.33
C SER A 123 -3.47 -7.07 -8.35
N GLN A 124 -2.35 -7.78 -8.25
CA GLN A 124 -1.17 -7.46 -9.04
C GLN A 124 -0.33 -8.70 -9.32
N ARG A 125 0.27 -8.72 -10.51
CA ARG A 125 1.28 -9.73 -10.87
C ARG A 125 2.63 -9.38 -10.26
N GLN A 126 3.21 -10.34 -9.57
CA GLN A 126 4.57 -10.24 -9.04
C GLN A 126 5.53 -10.85 -10.07
N SER A 127 6.70 -10.24 -10.26
CA SER A 127 7.70 -10.70 -11.23
C SER A 127 8.75 -11.60 -10.59
N ASP A 128 9.40 -11.10 -9.54
CA ASP A 128 10.36 -11.85 -8.75
C ASP A 128 9.81 -12.02 -7.34
N ALA A 129 9.19 -13.15 -7.08
CA ALA A 129 8.48 -13.37 -5.84
C ALA A 129 8.64 -14.78 -5.31
N ILE A 130 8.51 -14.88 -3.99
CA ILE A 130 8.32 -16.14 -3.28
C ILE A 130 7.01 -16.00 -2.51
N GLY A 131 6.10 -16.95 -2.71
CA GLY A 131 4.80 -17.00 -2.07
C GLY A 131 4.64 -18.29 -1.29
N TRP A 132 3.90 -18.24 -0.18
CA TRP A 132 3.54 -19.42 0.59
C TRP A 132 2.05 -19.37 0.93
N SER A 133 1.31 -20.41 0.55
CA SER A 133 -0.09 -20.57 0.93
C SER A 133 -0.27 -21.82 1.79
N LEU A 134 -0.98 -21.65 2.90
CA LEU A 134 -1.49 -22.71 3.77
C LEU A 134 -2.99 -22.84 3.54
N ILE A 135 -3.44 -24.01 3.11
CA ILE A 135 -4.85 -24.30 2.90
C ILE A 135 -5.30 -25.27 4.00
N PHE A 136 -6.37 -24.90 4.70
CA PHE A 136 -6.98 -25.67 5.78
C PHE A 136 -8.34 -26.20 5.30
N PRO A 137 -8.42 -27.41 4.70
CA PRO A 137 -9.67 -27.90 4.10
C PRO A 137 -10.80 -28.03 5.11
N SER A 138 -10.51 -28.53 6.32
CA SER A 138 -11.50 -28.76 7.38
C SER A 138 -12.17 -27.46 7.86
N SER A 139 -11.42 -26.37 7.98
CA SER A 139 -11.96 -25.05 8.34
C SER A 139 -12.32 -24.19 7.13
N ARG A 140 -12.11 -24.71 5.91
CA ARG A 140 -12.26 -24.00 4.63
C ARG A 140 -11.53 -22.65 4.63
N GLY A 141 -10.38 -22.64 5.29
CA GLY A 141 -9.54 -21.46 5.48
C GLY A 141 -8.33 -21.47 4.57
N ARG A 142 -7.77 -20.28 4.32
CA ARG A 142 -6.52 -20.11 3.60
C ARG A 142 -5.70 -18.99 4.21
N ILE A 143 -4.41 -19.18 4.36
CA ILE A 143 -3.45 -18.11 4.66
C ILE A 143 -2.48 -18.05 3.48
N THR A 144 -2.26 -16.87 2.93
CA THR A 144 -1.31 -16.65 1.84
C THR A 144 -0.37 -15.52 2.21
N THR A 145 0.93 -15.75 2.11
CA THR A 145 1.98 -14.74 2.23
C THR A 145 2.78 -14.67 0.95
N PHE A 146 3.40 -13.53 0.68
CA PHE A 146 4.41 -13.40 -0.36
C PHE A 146 5.39 -12.29 -0.04
N ILE A 147 6.57 -12.39 -0.63
CA ILE A 147 7.54 -11.31 -0.77
C ILE A 147 7.91 -11.20 -2.25
N SER A 148 8.03 -9.98 -2.76
CA SER A 148 8.44 -9.70 -4.13
C SER A 148 9.42 -8.54 -4.22
N LYS A 149 10.42 -8.69 -5.08
CA LYS A 149 11.31 -7.61 -5.52
C LYS A 149 10.69 -6.96 -6.76
N LEU A 150 10.46 -5.65 -6.70
CA LEU A 150 9.76 -4.89 -7.76
C LEU A 150 10.74 -4.24 -8.75
N THR A 151 11.97 -3.96 -8.33
CA THR A 151 13.01 -3.34 -9.17
C THR A 151 14.03 -4.37 -9.66
N SER A 152 14.68 -4.07 -10.79
CA SER A 152 15.76 -4.91 -11.35
C SER A 152 15.38 -6.38 -11.53
N SER A 153 14.18 -6.58 -12.11
CA SER A 153 13.58 -7.90 -12.29
C SER A 153 14.43 -8.83 -13.17
N SER A 154 14.55 -10.08 -12.74
CA SER A 154 15.21 -11.17 -13.45
C SER A 154 14.40 -11.68 -14.65
N LEU A 155 13.10 -11.37 -14.72
CA LEU A 155 12.19 -11.91 -15.75
C LEU A 155 12.66 -11.59 -17.18
N SER A 156 13.14 -10.38 -17.41
CA SER A 156 13.69 -9.95 -18.71
C SER A 156 15.21 -10.14 -18.82
N ASN A 157 15.85 -10.65 -17.77
CA ASN A 157 17.30 -10.76 -17.62
C ASN A 157 17.73 -12.17 -17.15
N GLU A 158 17.08 -13.21 -17.65
CA GLU A 158 17.43 -14.58 -17.31
C GLU A 158 18.88 -14.92 -17.67
N ASP A 159 19.48 -15.78 -16.85
CA ASP A 159 20.90 -16.14 -16.85
C ASP A 159 21.86 -14.97 -16.57
N LYS A 160 21.35 -13.79 -16.21
CA LYS A 160 22.18 -12.66 -15.76
C LYS A 160 22.08 -12.50 -14.25
N LYS A 161 23.23 -12.11 -13.67
CA LYS A 161 23.33 -11.66 -12.29
C LYS A 161 22.99 -10.17 -12.21
N MET A 162 21.91 -9.87 -11.49
CA MET A 162 21.49 -8.50 -11.22
C MET A 162 22.00 -8.11 -9.83
N ILE A 163 22.78 -7.03 -9.76
CA ILE A 163 23.30 -6.48 -8.50
C ILE A 163 22.78 -5.06 -8.35
N THR A 164 22.15 -4.78 -7.20
CA THR A 164 21.54 -3.48 -6.89
C THR A 164 21.93 -3.00 -5.50
N THR A 165 22.09 -1.69 -5.32
CA THR A 165 22.40 -1.08 -4.02
C THR A 165 21.14 -0.58 -3.28
N SER A 166 20.01 -0.52 -3.99
CA SER A 166 18.70 -0.20 -3.43
C SER A 166 17.59 -0.82 -4.28
N ASP A 167 16.45 -1.12 -3.66
CA ASP A 167 15.31 -1.73 -4.35
C ASP A 167 13.97 -1.39 -3.69
N TRP A 168 12.91 -1.52 -4.48
CA TRP A 168 11.55 -1.59 -3.97
C TRP A 168 11.12 -3.03 -3.76
N TYR A 169 10.53 -3.31 -2.61
CA TYR A 169 9.92 -4.60 -2.29
C TYR A 169 8.44 -4.45 -2.03
N MET A 170 7.72 -5.56 -2.20
CA MET A 170 6.36 -5.75 -1.73
C MET A 170 6.29 -6.99 -0.87
N ILE A 171 5.67 -6.89 0.29
CA ILE A 171 5.29 -8.03 1.13
C ILE A 171 3.78 -8.01 1.31
N GLY A 172 3.16 -9.17 1.39
CA GLY A 172 1.76 -9.23 1.77
C GLY A 172 1.38 -10.51 2.48
N ILE A 173 0.29 -10.42 3.23
CA ILE A 173 -0.36 -11.52 3.93
C ILE A 173 -1.87 -11.39 3.77
N ARG A 174 -2.53 -12.52 3.56
CA ARG A 174 -3.99 -12.62 3.53
C ARG A 174 -4.46 -13.84 4.30
N GLY A 175 -5.46 -13.65 5.14
CA GLY A 175 -6.24 -14.71 5.75
C GLY A 175 -7.64 -14.73 5.16
N GLU A 176 -8.14 -15.92 4.85
CA GLU A 176 -9.50 -16.15 4.37
C GLU A 176 -10.15 -17.25 5.18
N ALA A 177 -11.43 -17.07 5.48
CA ALA A 177 -12.26 -18.09 6.12
C ALA A 177 -13.60 -18.18 5.40
N ASN A 178 -13.98 -19.39 4.97
CA ASN A 178 -15.31 -19.67 4.45
C ASN A 178 -16.12 -20.38 5.54
N LEU A 179 -16.99 -19.63 6.21
CA LEU A 179 -17.80 -20.13 7.32
C LEU A 179 -18.90 -21.12 6.88
N GLY A 180 -19.17 -21.22 5.57
CA GLY A 180 -20.07 -22.21 5.00
C GLY A 180 -21.53 -22.00 5.39
N VAL A 181 -22.28 -23.10 5.46
CA VAL A 181 -23.69 -23.11 5.89
C VAL A 181 -23.73 -23.84 7.23
N TRP A 182 -24.39 -23.25 8.23
CA TRP A 182 -24.59 -23.91 9.51
C TRP A 182 -26.05 -24.33 9.63
N ASP A 183 -26.26 -25.60 9.98
CA ASP A 183 -27.57 -26.13 10.32
C ASP A 183 -27.85 -25.86 11.79
N ILE A 184 -28.78 -24.95 12.06
CA ILE A 184 -29.18 -24.56 13.41
C ILE A 184 -30.50 -25.28 13.72
N SER A 185 -30.48 -26.07 14.80
CA SER A 185 -31.68 -26.73 15.33
C SER A 185 -32.07 -26.09 16.66
N VAL A 186 -33.23 -25.44 16.71
CA VAL A 186 -33.81 -24.89 17.95
C VAL A 186 -35.18 -25.54 18.15
N ASN A 187 -35.29 -26.40 19.16
CA ASN A 187 -36.45 -27.27 19.39
C ASN A 187 -36.75 -28.12 18.13
N ASP A 188 -38.01 -28.17 17.69
CA ASP A 188 -38.46 -28.89 16.49
C ASP A 188 -38.17 -28.14 15.17
N HIS A 189 -37.56 -26.95 15.23
CA HIS A 189 -37.28 -26.13 14.06
C HIS A 189 -35.83 -26.30 13.62
N LYS A 190 -35.63 -26.70 12.37
CA LYS A 190 -34.32 -26.78 11.72
C LYS A 190 -34.27 -25.74 10.61
N PHE A 191 -33.23 -24.91 10.63
CA PHE A 191 -32.97 -23.98 9.54
C PHE A 191 -31.47 -23.93 9.24
N SER A 192 -31.14 -23.77 7.97
CA SER A 192 -29.77 -23.64 7.51
C SER A 192 -29.46 -22.17 7.24
N MET A 193 -28.39 -21.66 7.83
CA MET A 193 -27.97 -20.27 7.66
C MET A 193 -26.62 -20.22 6.93
N PRO A 194 -26.56 -19.64 5.71
CA PRO A 194 -25.29 -19.36 5.06
C PRO A 194 -24.56 -18.24 5.82
N PHE A 195 -23.30 -18.49 6.16
CA PHE A 195 -22.40 -17.50 6.72
C PHE A 195 -21.46 -16.94 5.65
N PRO A 196 -20.98 -15.71 5.83
CA PRO A 196 -20.09 -15.10 4.85
C PRO A 196 -18.74 -15.80 4.72
N LYS A 197 -18.18 -15.75 3.53
CA LYS A 197 -16.73 -15.80 3.34
C LYS A 197 -16.15 -14.46 3.75
N LEU A 198 -15.15 -14.48 4.62
CA LEU A 198 -14.43 -13.30 5.09
C LEU A 198 -12.98 -13.36 4.62
N GLY A 199 -12.44 -12.21 4.24
CA GLY A 199 -11.04 -12.02 3.92
C GLY A 199 -10.47 -10.83 4.67
N ILE A 200 -9.23 -10.96 5.14
CA ILE A 200 -8.43 -9.85 5.67
C ILE A 200 -7.07 -9.91 4.96
N GLY A 201 -6.67 -8.82 4.33
CA GLY A 201 -5.42 -8.72 3.59
C GLY A 201 -4.61 -7.50 4.00
N TYR A 202 -3.29 -7.65 4.06
CA TYR A 202 -2.34 -6.55 4.23
C TYR A 202 -1.25 -6.68 3.18
N ALA A 203 -0.98 -5.60 2.44
CA ALA A 203 0.16 -5.52 1.55
C ALA A 203 0.97 -4.26 1.87
N ASN A 204 2.29 -4.34 1.79
CA ASN A 204 3.19 -3.23 2.05
C ASN A 204 4.26 -3.18 0.96
N LYS A 205 4.37 -2.02 0.32
CA LYS A 205 5.43 -1.67 -0.61
C LYS A 205 6.39 -0.71 0.09
N TYR A 206 7.67 -1.05 0.13
CA TYR A 206 8.69 -0.26 0.83
C TYR A 206 9.98 -0.20 0.03
N PHE A 207 10.71 0.91 0.20
CA PHE A 207 12.03 1.09 -0.37
C PHE A 207 13.11 0.68 0.64
N THR A 208 14.11 -0.06 0.19
CA THR A 208 15.28 -0.41 1.01
C THR A 208 16.57 0.03 0.34
N ASN A 209 17.56 0.37 1.15
CA ASN A 209 18.94 0.63 0.73
C ASN A 209 19.86 -0.25 1.58
N TYR A 210 20.72 -1.02 0.92
CA TYR A 210 21.51 -2.06 1.57
C TYR A 210 22.76 -1.53 2.29
N THR A 211 23.09 -0.25 2.11
CA THR A 211 24.13 0.41 2.90
C THR A 211 23.58 0.75 4.30
N LEU A 212 23.87 -0.11 5.27
CA LEU A 212 23.26 -0.19 6.61
C LEU A 212 23.47 1.01 7.53
N ASN A 213 24.34 1.95 7.21
CA ASN A 213 24.92 2.83 8.23
C ASN A 213 23.91 3.83 8.88
N ARG A 214 22.61 3.84 8.50
CA ARG A 214 21.71 4.92 8.90
C ARG A 214 20.24 4.56 9.21
N THR A 215 19.81 3.29 9.21
CA THR A 215 18.38 2.96 9.46
C THR A 215 18.18 1.70 10.32
N SER A 216 17.06 1.63 11.05
CA SER A 216 16.82 0.62 12.09
C SER A 216 15.82 -0.50 11.71
N ASN A 217 15.14 -0.42 10.55
CA ASN A 217 14.23 -1.46 10.07
C ASN A 217 13.98 -1.37 8.55
N PRO A 218 14.42 -2.37 7.74
CA PRO A 218 14.25 -2.35 6.28
C PRO A 218 12.78 -2.39 5.84
N PHE A 219 11.88 -2.99 6.64
CA PHE A 219 10.45 -3.11 6.31
C PHE A 219 9.65 -1.82 6.55
N SER A 220 10.24 -0.83 7.23
CA SER A 220 9.58 0.46 7.45
C SER A 220 9.83 1.48 6.32
N GLY A 221 10.61 1.07 5.32
CA GLY A 221 11.10 1.97 4.30
C GLY A 221 12.25 2.86 4.80
N VAL A 222 13.10 3.27 3.86
CA VAL A 222 14.16 4.25 4.08
C VAL A 222 14.00 5.39 3.08
N VAL A 223 14.59 6.55 3.38
CA VAL A 223 14.64 7.69 2.45
C VAL A 223 16.09 8.01 2.15
N GLU A 224 16.38 8.38 0.91
CA GLU A 224 17.68 8.96 0.57
C GLU A 224 17.84 10.33 1.23
N HIS A 225 19.04 10.63 1.71
CA HIS A 225 19.31 11.93 2.32
C HIS A 225 19.53 12.97 1.24
N ASN A 226 18.46 13.67 0.88
CA ASN A 226 18.45 14.74 -0.11
C ASN A 226 17.47 15.86 0.31
N PRO A 227 17.79 16.61 1.39
CA PRO A 227 16.91 17.66 1.88
C PRO A 227 16.86 18.85 0.93
N PRO A 228 15.66 19.29 0.49
CA PRO A 228 15.54 20.33 -0.51
C PRO A 228 15.83 21.71 0.10
N GLU A 229 16.44 22.58 -0.71
CA GLU A 229 16.65 23.99 -0.36
C GLU A 229 15.37 24.81 -0.42
N PHE A 230 14.40 24.38 -1.25
CA PHE A 230 13.14 25.05 -1.45
C PHE A 230 11.97 24.09 -1.40
N LEU A 231 10.85 24.55 -0.85
CA LEU A 231 9.55 23.91 -0.98
C LEU A 231 8.59 24.83 -1.71
N TYR A 232 7.74 24.24 -2.53
CA TYR A 232 6.79 24.96 -3.37
C TYR A 232 5.37 24.52 -3.02
N LEU A 233 4.50 25.48 -2.71
CA LEU A 233 3.08 25.24 -2.55
C LEU A 233 2.30 25.81 -3.72
N LYS A 234 1.55 24.96 -4.41
CA LYS A 234 0.65 25.37 -5.50
C LYS A 234 -0.79 25.29 -5.03
N PHE A 235 -1.59 26.31 -5.29
CA PHE A 235 -3.01 26.33 -4.96
C PHE A 235 -3.81 26.42 -6.25
N ARG A 236 -4.88 25.62 -6.35
CA ARG A 236 -5.80 25.63 -7.49
C ARG A 236 -7.24 25.38 -7.02
N ASP A 237 -8.16 25.60 -7.92
CA ASP A 237 -9.55 25.16 -7.80
C ASP A 237 -9.65 23.61 -7.87
N GLY A 238 -10.45 23.02 -6.99
CA GLY A 238 -10.77 21.59 -7.01
C GLY A 238 -11.84 21.20 -8.04
N SER A 239 -12.69 22.15 -8.44
CA SER A 239 -13.70 21.99 -9.49
C SER A 239 -13.57 23.12 -10.51
N PRO A 240 -12.59 23.05 -11.44
CA PRO A 240 -12.27 24.12 -12.38
C PRO A 240 -13.43 24.54 -13.30
N GLU A 241 -14.53 23.77 -13.34
CA GLU A 241 -15.74 24.09 -14.09
C GLU A 241 -16.60 25.19 -13.43
N ASN A 242 -16.34 25.55 -12.18
CA ASN A 242 -17.10 26.55 -11.42
C ASN A 242 -16.18 27.65 -10.84
N PRO A 243 -16.71 28.82 -10.50
CA PRO A 243 -16.01 29.78 -9.64
C PRO A 243 -15.99 29.29 -8.17
N ASP A 244 -15.31 30.04 -7.30
CA ASP A 244 -15.19 29.78 -5.87
C ASP A 244 -14.21 28.63 -5.55
N GLY A 245 -13.05 28.66 -6.19
CA GLY A 245 -11.96 27.72 -5.91
C GLY A 245 -11.18 28.05 -4.63
N ALA A 246 -9.93 27.63 -4.54
CA ALA A 246 -9.13 27.80 -3.33
C ALA A 246 -9.02 29.26 -2.88
N LYS A 247 -9.44 29.55 -1.64
CA LYS A 247 -9.24 30.84 -0.98
C LYS A 247 -8.41 30.67 0.29
N VAL A 248 -7.22 31.27 0.30
CA VAL A 248 -6.24 31.16 1.38
C VAL A 248 -6.15 32.49 2.12
N PHE A 249 -6.25 32.47 3.44
CA PHE A 249 -6.14 33.65 4.29
C PHE A 249 -4.76 33.78 4.91
N ARG A 250 -4.16 32.68 5.36
CA ARG A 250 -2.88 32.71 6.07
C ARG A 250 -2.08 31.44 5.85
N VAL A 251 -0.77 31.61 5.71
CA VAL A 251 0.18 30.51 5.60
C VAL A 251 1.21 30.59 6.70
N LYS A 252 1.45 29.47 7.37
CA LYS A 252 2.56 29.27 8.31
C LYS A 252 3.43 28.11 7.87
N LEU A 253 4.75 28.26 8.02
CA LEU A 253 5.71 27.19 7.88
C LEU A 253 6.55 27.10 9.14
N TRP A 254 6.52 25.91 9.76
CA TRP A 254 7.34 25.55 10.90
C TRP A 254 8.49 24.64 10.44
N ILE A 255 9.73 25.02 10.70
CA ILE A 255 10.93 24.23 10.39
C ILE A 255 11.56 23.82 11.72
N ASN A 256 11.76 22.51 11.94
CA ASN A 256 12.25 21.96 13.22
C ASN A 256 11.45 22.48 14.45
N GLY A 257 10.14 22.69 14.26
CA GLY A 257 9.26 23.23 15.31
C GLY A 257 9.38 24.73 15.56
N ARG A 258 10.24 25.46 14.83
CA ARG A 258 10.34 26.92 14.86
C ARG A 258 9.52 27.53 13.74
N LEU A 259 8.75 28.58 14.06
CA LEU A 259 7.98 29.32 13.06
C LEU A 259 8.92 30.19 12.20
N GLU A 260 9.07 29.85 10.92
CA GLU A 260 9.95 30.56 9.99
C GLU A 260 9.15 31.47 9.04
N TYR A 261 7.93 31.07 8.65
CA TYR A 261 7.03 31.92 7.85
C TYR A 261 5.67 32.05 8.54
N ASN A 262 5.10 33.26 8.51
CA ASN A 262 3.74 33.55 8.96
C ASN A 262 3.25 34.85 8.29
N PHE A 263 2.41 34.73 7.27
CA PHE A 263 1.90 35.89 6.53
C PHE A 263 0.44 35.68 6.09
N ALA A 264 -0.26 36.80 5.91
CA ALA A 264 -1.57 36.78 5.27
C ALA A 264 -1.39 36.66 3.76
N SER A 265 -2.12 35.75 3.14
CA SER A 265 -2.17 35.64 1.68
C SER A 265 -2.76 36.94 1.08
N GLY A 266 -2.19 37.42 -0.02
CA GLY A 266 -2.42 38.79 -0.51
C GLY A 266 -1.49 39.86 0.10
N ARG A 267 -0.66 39.49 1.09
CA ARG A 267 0.43 40.31 1.64
C ARG A 267 1.70 39.48 1.80
N GLU A 268 2.06 38.77 0.74
CA GLU A 268 3.21 37.89 0.75
C GLU A 268 4.52 38.67 0.96
N PRO A 269 5.48 38.14 1.74
CA PRO A 269 6.83 38.69 1.78
C PRO A 269 7.48 38.65 0.38
N PRO A 270 8.36 39.61 0.04
CA PRO A 270 9.05 39.62 -1.24
C PRO A 270 9.75 38.27 -1.53
N GLY A 271 9.51 37.72 -2.71
CA GLY A 271 10.14 36.48 -3.17
C GLY A 271 9.46 35.16 -2.75
N VAL A 272 8.38 35.25 -1.94
CA VAL A 272 7.55 34.08 -1.58
C VAL A 272 6.56 33.74 -2.69
N LEU A 273 5.76 34.71 -3.16
CA LEU A 273 4.93 34.51 -4.35
C LEU A 273 5.80 34.53 -5.60
N ILE A 274 5.94 33.39 -6.26
CA ILE A 274 6.79 33.25 -7.45
C ILE A 274 6.01 33.16 -8.75
N ASP A 275 4.74 32.74 -8.68
CA ASP A 275 3.84 32.71 -9.82
C ASP A 275 2.42 33.04 -9.32
N PRO A 276 1.87 34.23 -9.63
CA PRO A 276 0.51 34.59 -9.26
C PRO A 276 -0.54 33.90 -10.14
N GLY A 277 -0.15 33.28 -11.27
CA GLY A 277 -1.06 32.71 -12.26
C GLY A 277 -2.24 33.63 -12.59
N LYS A 278 -3.46 33.15 -12.30
CA LYS A 278 -4.71 33.92 -12.43
C LYS A 278 -5.35 34.23 -11.07
N SER A 279 -4.57 34.19 -9.99
CA SER A 279 -5.07 34.48 -8.66
C SER A 279 -5.46 35.94 -8.48
N LEU A 280 -6.39 36.17 -7.56
CA LEU A 280 -6.85 37.47 -7.11
C LEU A 280 -6.51 37.63 -5.63
N ASP A 281 -6.38 38.87 -5.16
CA ASP A 281 -6.17 39.16 -3.74
C ASP A 281 -6.91 40.43 -3.29
N ASP A 282 -7.25 40.48 -2.01
CA ASP A 282 -7.91 41.61 -1.33
C ASP A 282 -7.04 42.16 -0.19
N GLY A 283 -5.79 41.72 -0.12
CA GLY A 283 -4.85 42.03 0.95
C GLY A 283 -5.17 41.36 2.30
N GLN A 284 -6.18 40.51 2.42
CA GLN A 284 -6.43 39.63 3.57
C GLN A 284 -6.39 38.14 3.19
N SER A 285 -6.66 37.86 1.92
CA SER A 285 -6.65 36.54 1.32
C SER A 285 -6.14 36.62 -0.12
N ARG A 286 -5.72 35.47 -0.64
CA ARG A 286 -5.49 35.22 -2.06
C ARG A 286 -6.37 34.04 -2.47
N TRP A 287 -7.08 34.18 -3.57
CA TRP A 287 -7.93 33.11 -4.08
C TRP A 287 -7.75 32.90 -5.57
N VAL A 288 -8.30 31.79 -6.05
CA VAL A 288 -8.24 31.42 -7.44
C VAL A 288 -9.46 30.61 -7.84
N ASP A 289 -9.93 30.83 -9.06
CA ASP A 289 -11.12 30.20 -9.62
C ASP A 289 -10.79 29.53 -10.96
N ASN A 290 -11.62 28.57 -11.35
CA ASN A 290 -11.51 27.84 -12.61
C ASN A 290 -10.10 27.23 -12.79
N ASP A 291 -9.55 27.24 -14.01
CA ASP A 291 -8.18 26.76 -14.30
C ASP A 291 -7.04 27.62 -13.73
N GLY A 292 -7.34 28.60 -12.86
CA GLY A 292 -6.33 29.44 -12.25
C GLY A 292 -5.48 28.68 -11.23
N TYR A 293 -4.29 29.21 -10.95
CA TYR A 293 -3.47 28.77 -9.82
C TYR A 293 -2.60 29.91 -9.29
N PHE A 294 -1.94 29.69 -8.15
CA PHE A 294 -0.78 30.46 -7.72
C PHE A 294 0.24 29.58 -6.97
N ILE A 295 1.50 30.00 -6.93
CA ILE A 295 2.61 29.24 -6.35
C ILE A 295 3.42 30.09 -5.37
N TYR A 296 3.55 29.57 -4.15
CA TYR A 296 4.47 30.06 -3.14
C TYR A 296 5.74 29.22 -3.11
N ARG A 297 6.89 29.86 -2.88
CA ARG A 297 8.19 29.23 -2.67
C ARG A 297 8.73 29.60 -1.30
N PHE A 298 9.18 28.60 -0.56
CA PHE A 298 9.74 28.74 0.78
C PHE A 298 11.19 28.27 0.78
N PHE A 299 12.10 29.13 1.22
CA PHE A 299 13.49 28.74 1.45
C PHE A 299 13.61 27.98 2.77
N ILE A 300 14.32 26.85 2.74
CA ILE A 300 14.62 25.99 3.89
C ILE A 300 16.07 26.23 4.32
N PRO A 301 16.31 27.06 5.35
CA PRO A 301 17.66 27.36 5.82
C PRO A 301 18.33 26.10 6.38
N ASN A 302 19.60 25.89 6.05
CA ASN A 302 20.38 24.72 6.48
C ASN A 302 19.62 23.40 6.26
N SER A 303 19.17 23.16 5.02
CA SER A 303 18.35 21.99 4.68
C SER A 303 19.00 20.67 5.13
N SER A 304 20.33 20.56 5.09
CA SER A 304 21.10 19.40 5.60
C SER A 304 20.89 19.07 7.08
N GLU A 305 20.52 20.06 7.90
CA GLU A 305 20.26 19.90 9.34
C GLU A 305 18.75 19.93 9.66
N THR A 306 17.91 20.08 8.63
CA THR A 306 16.47 20.10 8.80
C THR A 306 15.96 18.67 9.02
N GLU A 307 15.10 18.51 10.02
CA GLU A 307 14.45 17.25 10.36
C GLU A 307 12.95 17.32 10.09
N SER A 308 12.35 18.51 10.00
CA SER A 308 10.92 18.63 9.70
C SER A 308 10.54 19.98 9.09
N ALA A 309 9.55 19.96 8.20
CA ALA A 309 8.86 21.12 7.68
C ALA A 309 7.35 20.87 7.75
N LYS A 310 6.62 21.68 8.52
CA LYS A 310 5.16 21.59 8.71
C LYS A 310 4.49 22.84 8.19
N PHE A 311 3.53 22.69 7.29
CA PHE A 311 2.66 23.77 6.85
C PHE A 311 1.39 23.80 7.69
N GLU A 312 0.91 25.01 7.97
CA GLU A 312 -0.44 25.26 8.49
C GLU A 312 -1.09 26.36 7.65
N LEU A 313 -2.30 26.09 7.14
CA LEU A 313 -3.01 26.92 6.19
C LEU A 313 -4.39 27.27 6.73
N ASP A 314 -4.74 28.55 6.81
CA ASP A 314 -6.13 29.00 6.99
C ASP A 314 -6.75 29.13 5.60
N ILE A 315 -7.57 28.15 5.22
CA ILE A 315 -8.04 27.93 3.85
C ILE A 315 -9.52 27.54 3.84
N THR A 316 -10.21 27.87 2.74
CA THR A 316 -11.63 27.60 2.53
C THR A 316 -11.96 27.34 1.06
N ASN A 317 -13.21 26.99 0.79
CA ASN A 317 -13.82 26.69 -0.51
C ASN A 317 -13.33 25.38 -1.13
N ASP A 318 -13.50 25.20 -2.44
CA ASP A 318 -13.06 24.02 -3.17
C ASP A 318 -11.58 24.15 -3.54
N TYR A 319 -10.71 23.84 -2.57
CA TYR A 319 -9.26 23.95 -2.74
C TYR A 319 -8.61 22.62 -3.11
N VAL A 320 -7.56 22.70 -3.93
CA VAL A 320 -6.53 21.66 -4.03
C VAL A 320 -5.16 22.29 -3.77
N VAL A 321 -4.42 21.71 -2.83
CA VAL A 321 -3.06 22.16 -2.43
C VAL A 321 -2.01 21.15 -2.90
N GLU A 322 -1.15 21.70 -3.73
CA GLU A 322 0.12 21.26 -4.29
C GLU A 322 1.33 21.30 -3.38
N LEU A 323 2.14 20.25 -3.24
CA LEU A 323 3.50 20.36 -2.69
C LEU A 323 4.54 19.83 -3.67
N SER A 324 5.66 20.54 -3.80
CA SER A 324 6.82 20.14 -4.62
C SER A 324 8.14 20.53 -3.95
N ALA A 325 9.18 19.73 -4.17
CA ALA A 325 10.55 19.99 -3.72
C ALA A 325 11.45 20.54 -4.85
N ASP A 326 11.04 20.39 -6.12
CA ASP A 326 11.81 20.77 -7.31
C ASP A 326 11.14 21.90 -8.12
N GLY A 327 9.93 22.31 -7.73
CA GLY A 327 9.10 23.29 -8.40
C GLY A 327 8.48 22.81 -9.72
N LYS A 328 8.61 21.51 -10.05
CA LYS A 328 8.16 20.91 -11.31
C LYS A 328 7.20 19.75 -11.08
N THR A 329 7.55 18.85 -10.17
CA THR A 329 6.79 17.66 -9.82
C THR A 329 5.96 17.97 -8.57
N TYR A 330 4.65 18.08 -8.75
CA TYR A 330 3.73 18.42 -7.67
C TYR A 330 2.92 17.19 -7.24
N ARG A 331 2.73 17.05 -5.93
CA ARG A 331 1.80 16.07 -5.34
C ARG A 331 0.72 16.79 -4.55
N THR A 332 -0.51 16.33 -4.67
CA THR A 332 -1.61 16.81 -3.84
C THR A 332 -1.39 16.41 -2.39
N VAL A 333 -1.48 17.38 -1.48
CA VAL A 333 -1.32 17.22 -0.02
C VAL A 333 -2.56 17.58 0.76
N LEU A 334 -3.43 18.43 0.20
CA LEU A 334 -4.75 18.75 0.75
C LEU A 334 -5.74 18.94 -0.39
N SER A 335 -7.00 18.58 -0.13
CA SER A 335 -8.14 18.78 -1.02
C SER A 335 -9.37 19.03 -0.16
N ALA A 336 -10.26 19.92 -0.60
CA ALA A 336 -11.56 20.09 0.04
C ALA A 336 -12.42 18.82 -0.13
N GLU A 337 -13.33 18.58 0.84
CA GLU A 337 -14.34 17.53 0.72
C GLU A 337 -15.56 18.08 -0.04
N GLY A 338 -15.65 17.72 -1.32
CA GLY A 338 -16.72 18.20 -2.20
C GLY A 338 -16.49 19.62 -2.71
N ASN A 339 -17.43 20.09 -3.54
CA ASN A 339 -17.39 21.41 -4.17
C ASN A 339 -18.06 22.46 -3.26
N VAL A 340 -17.29 23.06 -2.36
CA VAL A 340 -17.75 24.07 -1.39
C VAL A 340 -17.49 25.48 -1.92
N THR A 341 -18.54 26.29 -2.03
CA THR A 341 -18.45 27.63 -2.67
C THR A 341 -18.84 28.80 -1.75
N ASP A 342 -19.17 28.54 -0.48
CA ASP A 342 -19.76 29.52 0.44
C ASP A 342 -18.90 29.83 1.67
N GLU A 343 -17.63 29.44 1.64
CA GLU A 343 -16.66 29.54 2.73
C GLU A 343 -17.02 28.77 4.02
N SER A 344 -18.03 27.88 3.98
CA SER A 344 -18.49 27.14 5.18
C SER A 344 -17.47 26.16 5.76
N ASN A 345 -16.46 25.77 4.97
CA ASN A 345 -15.40 24.86 5.36
C ASN A 345 -14.11 25.57 5.80
N ARG A 346 -14.13 26.89 6.06
CA ARG A 346 -12.92 27.61 6.48
C ARG A 346 -12.32 27.02 7.76
N GLN A 347 -11.10 26.53 7.67
CA GLN A 347 -10.39 25.96 8.80
C GLN A 347 -8.87 26.03 8.67
N TRP A 348 -8.19 25.73 9.77
CA TRP A 348 -6.75 25.50 9.78
C TRP A 348 -6.45 24.05 9.37
N GLU A 349 -5.86 23.88 8.20
CA GLU A 349 -5.33 22.60 7.72
C GLU A 349 -3.84 22.50 7.97
N SER A 350 -3.32 21.28 8.17
CA SER A 350 -1.89 21.09 8.37
C SER A 350 -1.35 19.78 7.82
N PHE A 351 -0.14 19.84 7.26
CA PHE A 351 0.57 18.68 6.73
C PHE A 351 2.08 18.85 6.88
N TYR A 352 2.80 17.74 6.80
CA TYR A 352 4.26 17.72 6.80
C TYR A 352 4.77 17.53 5.38
N TYR A 353 5.89 18.18 5.04
CA TYR A 353 6.69 17.76 3.90
C TYR A 353 7.47 16.50 4.26
N GLY A 354 7.55 15.59 3.29
CA GLY A 354 8.37 14.39 3.32
C GLY A 354 8.33 13.67 1.99
N GLU A 355 9.31 12.80 1.80
CA GLU A 355 9.44 11.85 0.71
C GLU A 355 8.86 10.48 1.13
N SER A 356 8.36 9.74 0.15
CA SER A 356 7.66 8.48 0.40
C SER A 356 8.63 7.40 0.90
N LEU A 357 8.39 6.85 2.08
CA LEU A 357 9.07 5.65 2.59
C LEU A 357 8.46 4.37 2.02
N GLY A 358 7.20 4.46 1.62
CA GLY A 358 6.41 3.31 1.19
C GLY A 358 4.93 3.49 1.47
N LYS A 359 4.16 2.56 0.92
CA LYS A 359 2.71 2.51 1.07
C LYS A 359 2.30 1.16 1.63
N SER A 360 1.14 1.10 2.27
CA SER A 360 0.51 -0.15 2.65
C SER A 360 -0.99 -0.11 2.39
N THR A 361 -1.56 -1.25 2.04
CA THR A 361 -3.01 -1.46 2.02
C THR A 361 -3.40 -2.44 3.11
N LEU A 362 -4.53 -2.17 3.76
CA LEU A 362 -5.22 -3.09 4.65
C LEU A 362 -6.64 -3.24 4.14
N GLY A 363 -7.09 -4.46 3.91
CA GLY A 363 -8.40 -4.77 3.36
C GLY A 363 -9.18 -5.72 4.24
N VAL A 364 -10.50 -5.50 4.30
CA VAL A 364 -11.47 -6.49 4.78
C VAL A 364 -12.53 -6.66 3.71
N ASP A 365 -12.75 -7.89 3.28
CA ASP A 365 -13.77 -8.24 2.29
C ASP A 365 -14.72 -9.32 2.81
N MET A 366 -15.96 -9.25 2.31
CA MET A 366 -17.03 -10.18 2.60
C MET A 366 -17.71 -10.60 1.31
N SER A 367 -18.06 -11.88 1.19
CA SER A 367 -19.03 -12.35 0.22
C SER A 367 -20.01 -13.35 0.83
N MET A 368 -21.30 -13.22 0.51
CA MET A 368 -22.33 -14.17 0.95
C MET A 368 -23.52 -14.20 0.00
N THR A 369 -24.29 -15.28 0.06
CA THR A 369 -25.61 -15.35 -0.57
C THR A 369 -26.66 -15.54 0.51
N LEU A 370 -27.57 -14.57 0.66
CA LEU A 370 -28.63 -14.59 1.66
C LEU A 370 -29.97 -14.25 0.99
N LEU A 371 -30.98 -15.11 1.16
CA LEU A 371 -32.34 -14.91 0.62
C LEU A 371 -32.37 -14.65 -0.91
N GLY A 372 -31.46 -15.28 -1.65
CA GLY A 372 -31.32 -15.12 -3.11
C GLY A 372 -30.58 -13.86 -3.54
N VAL A 373 -30.10 -13.03 -2.60
CA VAL A 373 -29.22 -11.89 -2.85
C VAL A 373 -27.78 -12.32 -2.66
N ALA A 374 -26.96 -12.21 -3.71
CA ALA A 374 -25.51 -12.30 -3.62
C ALA A 374 -24.97 -10.92 -3.23
N LEU A 375 -24.30 -10.84 -2.08
CA LEU A 375 -23.69 -9.63 -1.56
C LEU A 375 -22.17 -9.78 -1.61
N LYS A 376 -21.48 -8.74 -2.09
CA LYS A 376 -20.05 -8.53 -1.91
C LYS A 376 -19.83 -7.16 -1.30
N ALA A 377 -18.88 -7.07 -0.38
CA ALA A 377 -18.47 -5.80 0.18
C ALA A 377 -16.98 -5.84 0.47
N GLU A 378 -16.31 -4.71 0.28
CA GLU A 378 -14.91 -4.54 0.65
C GLU A 378 -14.72 -3.16 1.25
N ARG A 379 -13.85 -3.08 2.26
CA ARG A 379 -13.28 -1.83 2.74
C ARG A 379 -11.78 -1.95 2.79
N SER A 380 -11.09 -0.97 2.20
CA SER A 380 -9.65 -0.89 2.17
C SER A 380 -9.16 0.45 2.73
N TRP A 381 -8.03 0.40 3.43
CA TRP A 381 -7.30 1.56 3.92
C TRP A 381 -5.92 1.58 3.26
N LEU A 382 -5.58 2.72 2.68
CA LEU A 382 -4.25 3.01 2.15
C LEU A 382 -3.51 3.86 3.18
N LEU A 383 -2.36 3.38 3.63
CA LEU A 383 -1.43 4.08 4.53
C LEU A 383 -0.22 4.52 3.72
N GLN A 384 0.09 5.81 3.71
CA GLN A 384 1.27 6.36 3.05
C GLN A 384 2.21 6.87 4.14
N ASN A 385 3.45 6.37 4.13
CA ASN A 385 4.45 6.73 5.12
C ASN A 385 5.43 7.72 4.48
N TRP A 386 5.68 8.81 5.17
CA TRP A 386 6.50 9.91 4.69
C TRP A 386 7.60 10.22 5.70
N GLN A 387 8.76 10.65 5.22
CA GLN A 387 9.82 11.15 6.07
C GLN A 387 10.45 12.38 5.42
N PHE A 388 10.73 13.42 6.20
CA PHE A 388 11.62 14.48 5.71
C PHE A 388 12.93 13.82 5.24
N PRO A 389 13.49 14.14 4.06
CA PRO A 389 14.64 13.44 3.46
C PRO A 389 15.98 13.75 4.16
N SER A 390 16.01 13.50 5.46
CA SER A 390 17.14 13.52 6.39
C SER A 390 17.09 12.24 7.22
N TYR A 391 18.24 11.74 7.68
CA TYR A 391 18.31 10.49 8.45
C TYR A 391 17.62 10.56 9.81
N LYS A 392 17.56 11.76 10.39
CA LYS A 392 16.79 12.06 11.61
C LYS A 392 15.44 12.71 11.30
N GLY A 393 15.07 12.73 10.03
CA GLY A 393 13.85 13.34 9.54
C GLY A 393 12.63 12.81 10.28
N LYS A 394 11.74 13.73 10.65
CA LYS A 394 10.45 13.41 11.25
C LYS A 394 9.64 12.57 10.27
N ARG A 395 9.18 11.42 10.76
CA ARG A 395 8.23 10.57 10.06
C ARG A 395 6.81 11.11 10.26
N SER A 396 6.00 10.96 9.22
CA SER A 396 4.56 11.23 9.25
C SER A 396 3.83 10.16 8.45
N HIS A 397 2.53 10.04 8.67
CA HIS A 397 1.70 9.09 7.95
C HIS A 397 0.41 9.76 7.50
N GLU A 398 -0.06 9.39 6.33
CA GLU A 398 -1.36 9.78 5.78
C GLU A 398 -2.18 8.51 5.56
N SER A 399 -3.49 8.61 5.74
CA SER A 399 -4.40 7.48 5.52
C SER A 399 -5.57 7.90 4.65
N ALA A 400 -5.88 7.08 3.65
CA ALA A 400 -7.08 7.21 2.84
C ALA A 400 -7.87 5.89 2.87
N SER A 401 -9.14 5.91 2.53
CA SER A 401 -9.94 4.69 2.46
C SER A 401 -10.86 4.67 1.25
N ALA A 402 -11.14 3.48 0.76
CA ALA A 402 -12.17 3.20 -0.23
C ALA A 402 -13.00 2.00 0.23
N TRP A 403 -14.26 1.96 -0.20
CA TRP A 403 -15.14 0.83 0.06
C TRP A 403 -16.20 0.72 -1.01
N PHE A 404 -16.72 -0.49 -1.21
CA PHE A 404 -17.89 -0.72 -2.04
C PHE A 404 -18.81 -1.76 -1.42
N ILE A 405 -20.07 -1.72 -1.84
CA ILE A 405 -21.06 -2.77 -1.60
C ILE A 405 -21.73 -3.06 -2.95
N ASP A 406 -21.71 -4.33 -3.34
CA ASP A 406 -22.32 -4.85 -4.55
C ASP A 406 -23.36 -5.91 -4.17
N ALA A 407 -24.59 -5.75 -4.66
CA ALA A 407 -25.71 -6.65 -4.42
C ALA A 407 -26.39 -7.05 -5.72
N ASN A 408 -26.54 -8.37 -5.92
CA ASN A 408 -27.12 -8.95 -7.12
C ASN A 408 -28.22 -9.96 -6.75
N ARG A 409 -29.38 -9.88 -7.41
CA ARG A 409 -30.50 -10.81 -7.22
C ARG A 409 -31.17 -11.15 -8.56
N PRO A 410 -31.24 -12.44 -8.95
CA PRO A 410 -32.07 -12.85 -10.06
C PRO A 410 -33.56 -12.77 -9.68
N TRP A 411 -34.38 -12.27 -10.59
CA TRP A 411 -35.83 -12.19 -10.47
C TRP A 411 -36.48 -12.69 -11.77
N GLY A 412 -36.69 -14.01 -11.84
CA GLY A 412 -37.18 -14.66 -13.06
C GLY A 412 -36.18 -14.49 -14.21
N PRO A 413 -36.60 -13.93 -15.36
CA PRO A 413 -35.70 -13.65 -16.49
C PRO A 413 -34.85 -12.38 -16.30
N LEU A 414 -35.09 -11.59 -15.26
CA LEU A 414 -34.39 -10.33 -15.00
C LEU A 414 -33.32 -10.51 -13.93
N MET A 415 -32.27 -9.69 -13.96
CA MET A 415 -31.26 -9.57 -12.89
C MET A 415 -31.27 -8.14 -12.38
N LEU A 416 -31.49 -7.96 -11.08
CA LEU A 416 -31.29 -6.69 -10.40
C LEU A 416 -29.88 -6.67 -9.82
N ALA A 417 -29.09 -5.68 -10.21
CA ALA A 417 -27.73 -5.45 -9.77
C ALA A 417 -27.58 -4.00 -9.32
N GLY A 418 -26.88 -3.78 -8.23
CA GLY A 418 -26.60 -2.44 -7.72
C GLY A 418 -25.27 -2.41 -7.00
N GLU A 419 -24.44 -1.43 -7.34
CA GLU A 419 -23.18 -1.15 -6.67
C GLU A 419 -23.24 0.26 -6.07
N TYR A 420 -22.72 0.41 -4.85
CA TYR A 420 -22.45 1.70 -4.25
C TYR A 420 -21.00 1.73 -3.77
N THR A 421 -20.23 2.69 -4.30
CA THR A 421 -18.78 2.77 -4.13
C THR A 421 -18.39 4.16 -3.64
N TYR A 422 -17.46 4.20 -2.69
CA TYR A 422 -16.83 5.41 -2.18
C TYR A 422 -15.31 5.28 -2.29
N ILE A 423 -14.66 6.30 -2.85
CA ILE A 423 -13.20 6.40 -2.95
C ILE A 423 -12.80 7.74 -2.35
N GLY A 424 -12.02 7.72 -1.27
CA GLY A 424 -11.51 8.96 -0.69
C GLY A 424 -10.53 9.67 -1.63
N PRO A 425 -10.40 11.00 -1.57
CA PRO A 425 -9.62 11.80 -2.53
C PRO A 425 -8.13 11.41 -2.57
N PHE A 426 -7.59 10.92 -1.47
CA PHE A 426 -6.19 10.47 -1.36
C PHE A 426 -6.02 8.96 -1.51
N TYR A 427 -7.08 8.22 -1.85
CA TYR A 427 -7.01 6.78 -2.05
C TYR A 427 -6.49 6.47 -3.45
N ASN A 428 -5.18 6.26 -3.57
CA ASN A 428 -4.54 5.80 -4.80
C ASN A 428 -3.75 4.51 -4.53
N ALA A 429 -4.39 3.38 -4.82
CA ALA A 429 -3.82 2.04 -4.67
C ALA A 429 -3.19 1.49 -5.96
N SER A 430 -2.78 2.35 -6.92
CA SER A 430 -2.18 1.90 -8.19
C SER A 430 -0.92 1.05 -8.02
N ASP A 431 -0.22 1.20 -6.88
CA ASP A 431 0.93 0.39 -6.51
C ASP A 431 0.58 -1.05 -6.12
N PHE A 432 -0.71 -1.36 -5.92
CA PHE A 432 -1.22 -2.65 -5.44
C PHE A 432 -2.32 -3.22 -6.33
N VAL A 433 -3.08 -2.38 -7.01
CA VAL A 433 -4.19 -2.76 -7.87
C VAL A 433 -3.85 -2.29 -9.27
N ALA A 434 -3.59 -3.25 -10.16
CA ALA A 434 -3.35 -2.93 -11.56
C ALA A 434 -4.65 -2.40 -12.19
N ALA A 435 -4.57 -1.25 -12.87
CA ALA A 435 -5.61 -0.88 -13.82
C ALA A 435 -5.67 -1.99 -14.88
N ASN A 436 -6.88 -2.47 -15.20
CA ASN A 436 -7.08 -3.45 -16.27
C ASN A 436 -6.73 -2.89 -17.68
N ASP A 437 -6.22 -1.67 -17.73
CA ASP A 437 -5.84 -0.93 -18.92
C ASP A 437 -4.34 -1.14 -19.12
N TYR A 438 -4.01 -2.08 -20.01
CA TYR A 438 -2.66 -2.34 -20.49
C TYR A 438 -1.94 -1.02 -20.86
N GLY A 439 -0.90 -0.66 -20.11
CA GLY A 439 -0.10 0.54 -20.38
C GLY A 439 0.88 1.00 -19.29
N GLY A 440 0.81 0.45 -18.08
CA GLY A 440 1.82 0.68 -17.03
C GLY A 440 2.95 -0.35 -17.10
N THR A 441 4.19 0.11 -17.12
CA THR A 441 5.45 -0.68 -17.24
C THR A 441 5.66 -1.70 -16.12
N TYR A 442 4.90 -2.80 -16.10
CA TYR A 442 5.26 -4.11 -15.52
C TYR A 442 4.53 -5.27 -16.25
N LEU A 443 3.98 -4.99 -17.44
CA LEU A 443 3.35 -5.96 -18.31
C LEU A 443 4.05 -5.88 -19.68
N ASP A 444 4.95 -6.81 -19.93
CA ASP A 444 5.17 -7.25 -21.30
C ASP A 444 4.00 -8.22 -21.63
N PRO A 445 3.17 -7.95 -22.64
CA PRO A 445 2.12 -8.86 -23.11
C PRO A 445 2.68 -10.16 -23.74
N SER A 446 4.00 -10.34 -23.80
CA SER A 446 4.65 -11.53 -24.34
C SER A 446 4.93 -12.63 -23.30
N GLU A 447 3.94 -12.98 -22.48
CA GLU A 447 3.92 -14.31 -21.84
C GLU A 447 2.81 -15.19 -22.43
N PRO A 448 3.13 -16.09 -23.40
CA PRO A 448 2.16 -16.93 -24.10
C PRO A 448 1.59 -18.11 -23.30
N PHE A 449 1.74 -18.17 -21.97
CA PHE A 449 1.57 -19.43 -21.24
C PHE A 449 0.68 -19.33 -19.99
N LEU A 450 -0.59 -18.97 -20.22
CA LEU A 450 -1.65 -19.60 -19.45
C LEU A 450 -2.11 -20.81 -20.29
N PRO A 451 -1.77 -22.06 -19.93
CA PRO A 451 -2.54 -23.17 -20.46
C PRO A 451 -3.99 -22.91 -20.04
N LYS A 452 -4.90 -22.95 -21.02
CA LYS A 452 -6.34 -22.98 -20.77
C LYS A 452 -6.55 -24.00 -19.65
N VAL A 453 -7.08 -23.55 -18.52
CA VAL A 453 -7.55 -24.44 -17.47
C VAL A 453 -8.52 -25.41 -18.15
N ALA A 454 -8.09 -26.66 -18.33
CA ALA A 454 -8.99 -27.72 -18.67
C ALA A 454 -9.91 -27.88 -17.46
N THR A 455 -11.22 -27.75 -17.69
CA THR A 455 -12.29 -28.10 -16.75
C THR A 455 -12.13 -29.50 -16.21
#